data_AF-A8MFU1-F1
#
_entry.id   AF-A8MFU1-F1
#
_cell.length_a   1.000
_cell.length_b   1.000
_cell.length_c   1.000
_cell.angle_alpha   90.00
_cell.angle_beta   90.00
_cell.angle_gamma   90.00
#
_symmetry.space_group_name_H-M   'P 1'
#
loop_
_entity.id
_entity.type
_entity.pdbx_description
1 polymer ?
#
loop_
_entity_poly.entity_id
_entity_poly.type
_entity_poly.pdbx_seq_one_letter_code
_entity_poly.pdbx_strand_id
1 'polypeptide(L)'
;MSYLHYYETMGYPSCSPIAGYSTESLESMYPNIYHMIHPKVRHMCMMMDTPNNPEMYPCPSKEAIERMADHIHMQVVSEMGGEYDNWAPMSQQYPEYGEGFGGSSFLRDIISIILIRELLFRRGHRF
;
A
#
# COMPACT_ATOMS: atom_id res chain seq x y z
N MET A 1 -30.70 34.97 -4.72
CA MET A 1 -29.45 34.69 -5.46
C MET A 1 -28.96 33.32 -5.02
N SER A 2 -29.02 32.34 -5.93
CA SER A 2 -28.74 30.93 -5.63
C SER A 2 -27.23 30.70 -5.52
N TYR A 3 -26.80 30.02 -4.46
CA TYR A 3 -25.39 29.71 -4.16
C TYR A 3 -24.65 29.02 -5.32
N LEU A 4 -25.38 28.29 -6.18
CA LEU A 4 -24.80 27.57 -7.32
C LEU A 4 -24.19 28.52 -8.37
N HIS A 5 -24.80 29.70 -8.57
CA HIS A 5 -24.35 30.65 -9.58
C HIS A 5 -23.05 31.36 -9.20
N TYR A 6 -22.67 31.35 -7.92
CA TYR A 6 -21.41 31.93 -7.44
C TYR A 6 -20.18 31.09 -7.85
N TYR A 7 -20.31 29.75 -7.83
CA TYR A 7 -19.23 28.84 -8.20
C TYR A 7 -18.91 28.84 -9.69
N GLU A 8 -19.92 28.98 -10.55
CA GLU A 8 -19.72 29.07 -12.00
C GLU A 8 -18.98 30.35 -12.41
N THR A 9 -19.27 31.49 -11.77
CA THR A 9 -18.62 32.77 -12.09
C THR A 9 -17.18 32.90 -11.62
N MET A 10 -16.74 32.10 -10.64
CA MET A 10 -15.40 32.27 -10.07
C MET A 10 -14.30 31.45 -10.75
N GLY A 11 -14.60 30.70 -11.82
CA GLY A 11 -13.56 30.06 -12.66
C GLY A 11 -12.52 29.27 -11.88
N TYR A 12 -12.87 28.76 -10.70
CA TYR A 12 -11.94 27.97 -9.90
C TYR A 12 -11.73 26.66 -10.64
N PRO A 13 -10.52 26.35 -11.12
CA PRO A 13 -10.24 25.02 -11.59
C PRO A 13 -10.58 24.09 -10.43
N SER A 14 -11.37 23.06 -10.70
CA SER A 14 -11.58 21.93 -9.81
C SER A 14 -10.22 21.26 -9.62
N CYS A 15 -9.37 21.88 -8.81
CA CYS A 15 -8.09 21.34 -8.39
C CYS A 15 -8.42 20.36 -7.28
N SER A 16 -9.07 19.25 -7.63
CA SER A 16 -8.95 18.07 -6.80
C SER A 16 -7.49 17.64 -6.91
N PRO A 17 -6.69 17.68 -5.82
CA PRO A 17 -5.27 17.29 -5.86
C PRO A 17 -5.07 15.81 -6.22
N ILE A 18 -6.15 15.04 -6.36
CA ILE A 18 -6.17 13.64 -6.80
C ILE A 18 -6.07 13.54 -8.35
N ALA A 19 -6.42 14.58 -9.11
CA ALA A 19 -6.55 14.52 -10.57
C ALA A 19 -5.20 14.46 -11.33
N GLY A 20 -4.07 14.67 -10.64
CA GLY A 20 -2.72 14.70 -11.24
C GLY A 20 -1.86 13.47 -10.97
N TYR A 21 -2.32 12.49 -10.19
CA TYR A 21 -1.58 11.25 -10.02
C TYR A 21 -1.75 10.40 -11.28
N SER A 22 -0.65 9.96 -11.89
CA SER A 22 -0.69 8.93 -12.92
C SER A 22 -1.47 7.74 -12.35
N THR A 23 -2.53 7.32 -13.03
CA THR A 23 -3.33 6.14 -12.64
C THR A 23 -2.60 4.82 -12.87
N GLU A 24 -1.29 4.87 -13.07
CA GLU A 24 -0.47 3.69 -13.26
C GLU A 24 -0.57 2.82 -12.02
N SER A 25 -0.98 1.56 -12.22
CA SER A 25 -1.14 0.62 -11.13
C SER A 25 0.21 0.38 -10.47
N LEU A 26 0.26 0.17 -9.15
CA LEU A 26 1.48 -0.30 -8.47
C LEU A 26 2.09 -1.53 -9.17
N GLU A 27 1.22 -2.34 -9.80
CA GLU A 27 1.60 -3.47 -10.65
C GLU A 27 2.42 -3.07 -11.88
N SER A 28 2.15 -1.93 -12.53
CA SER A 28 2.91 -1.48 -13.69
C SER A 28 4.23 -0.82 -13.31
N MET A 29 4.29 -0.14 -12.17
CA MET A 29 5.53 0.51 -11.69
C MET A 29 6.53 -0.50 -11.12
N TYR A 30 6.05 -1.53 -10.41
CA TYR A 30 6.89 -2.53 -9.76
C TYR A 30 6.41 -3.97 -10.03
N PRO A 31 6.41 -4.43 -11.29
CA PRO A 31 5.78 -5.70 -11.67
C PRO A 31 6.37 -6.89 -10.92
N ASN A 32 7.71 -6.97 -10.82
CA ASN A 32 8.39 -8.08 -10.14
C ASN A 32 8.09 -8.11 -8.64
N ILE A 33 8.11 -6.94 -7.97
CA ILE A 33 7.75 -6.84 -6.55
C ILE A 33 6.30 -7.26 -6.36
N TYR A 34 5.41 -6.70 -7.16
CA TYR A 34 3.98 -6.90 -7.02
C TYR A 34 3.61 -8.37 -7.19
N HIS A 35 4.12 -9.04 -8.23
CA HIS A 35 3.88 -10.47 -8.44
C HIS A 35 4.42 -11.35 -7.31
N MET A 36 5.50 -10.95 -6.65
CA MET A 36 6.05 -11.69 -5.53
C MET A 36 5.25 -11.49 -4.22
N ILE A 37 4.85 -10.26 -3.93
CA ILE A 37 4.22 -9.88 -2.66
C ILE A 37 2.73 -10.17 -2.66
N HIS A 38 2.03 -9.86 -3.75
CA HIS A 38 0.58 -9.97 -3.85
C HIS A 38 0.01 -11.34 -3.44
N PRO A 39 0.56 -12.50 -3.88
CA PRO A 39 0.05 -13.79 -3.43
C PRO A 39 0.20 -14.00 -1.91
N LYS A 40 1.27 -13.48 -1.30
CA LYS A 40 1.51 -13.58 0.15
C LYS A 40 0.54 -12.72 0.95
N VAL A 41 0.35 -11.46 0.50
CA VAL A 41 -0.66 -10.56 1.07
C VAL A 41 -2.05 -11.19 1.00
N ARG A 42 -2.42 -11.71 -0.18
CA ARG A 42 -3.73 -12.35 -0.38
C ARG A 42 -3.95 -13.54 0.55
N HIS A 43 -2.92 -14.38 0.74
CA HIS A 43 -2.97 -15.51 1.65
C HIS A 43 -3.08 -15.05 3.12
N MET A 44 -2.27 -14.07 3.53
CA MET A 44 -2.31 -13.50 4.88
C MET A 44 -3.69 -12.91 5.20
N CYS A 45 -4.28 -12.13 4.29
CA CYS A 45 -5.64 -11.62 4.46
C CYS A 45 -6.69 -12.73 4.52
N MET A 46 -6.51 -13.84 3.80
CA MET A 46 -7.44 -14.98 3.86
C MET A 46 -7.43 -15.68 5.23
N MET A 47 -6.26 -15.72 5.88
CA MET A 47 -6.08 -16.31 7.20
C MET A 47 -6.57 -15.38 8.33
N MET A 48 -6.22 -14.10 8.26
CA MET A 48 -6.38 -13.15 9.38
C MET A 48 -7.69 -12.35 9.34
N ASP A 49 -8.19 -11.99 8.15
CA ASP A 49 -9.39 -11.15 7.98
C ASP A 49 -10.68 -11.98 8.07
N THR A 50 -10.86 -12.63 9.23
CA THR A 50 -12.01 -13.47 9.55
C THR A 50 -12.87 -12.83 10.64
N PRO A 51 -14.20 -13.07 10.66
CA PRO A 51 -15.09 -12.48 11.67
C PRO A 51 -14.80 -12.96 13.10
N ASN A 52 -14.05 -14.05 13.24
CA ASN A 52 -13.67 -14.63 14.54
C ASN A 52 -12.39 -13.99 15.10
N ASN A 53 -11.69 -13.15 14.34
CA ASN A 53 -10.48 -12.49 14.79
C ASN A 53 -10.80 -11.08 15.33
N PRO A 54 -10.76 -10.88 16.66
CA PRO A 54 -11.12 -9.59 17.28
C PRO A 54 -10.12 -8.48 16.95
N GLU A 55 -8.89 -8.81 16.52
CA GLU A 55 -7.90 -7.81 16.11
C GLU A 55 -8.16 -7.29 14.69
N MET A 56 -9.00 -7.99 13.93
CA MET A 56 -9.29 -7.70 12.52
C MET A 56 -10.75 -7.26 12.31
N TYR A 57 -11.69 -7.78 13.11
CA TYR A 57 -13.11 -7.49 12.99
C TYR A 57 -13.64 -6.69 14.18
N PRO A 58 -14.44 -5.62 13.98
CA PRO A 58 -14.98 -5.10 12.72
C PRO A 58 -13.97 -4.30 11.88
N CYS A 59 -12.91 -3.78 12.48
CA CYS A 59 -11.82 -3.07 11.79
C CYS A 59 -10.45 -3.57 12.29
N PRO A 60 -9.43 -3.61 11.42
CA PRO A 60 -8.10 -4.04 11.82
C PRO A 60 -7.44 -3.04 12.74
N SER A 61 -6.84 -3.55 13.83
CA SER A 61 -5.96 -2.75 14.69
C SER A 61 -4.68 -2.39 13.95
N LYS A 62 -4.07 -1.26 14.33
CA LYS A 62 -2.80 -0.84 13.76
C LYS A 62 -1.71 -1.90 14.02
N GLU A 63 -1.65 -2.46 15.24
CA GLU A 63 -0.65 -3.47 15.57
C GLU A 63 -0.86 -4.77 14.79
N ALA A 64 -2.11 -5.11 14.46
CA ALA A 64 -2.41 -6.28 13.63
C ALA A 64 -1.88 -6.10 12.20
N ILE A 65 -2.09 -4.93 11.59
CA ILE A 65 -1.58 -4.61 10.25
C ILE A 65 -0.06 -4.60 10.24
N GLU A 66 0.58 -3.98 11.24
CA GLU A 66 2.04 -3.92 11.34
C GLU A 66 2.64 -5.32 11.46
N ARG A 67 2.08 -6.19 12.32
CA ARG A 67 2.52 -7.59 12.44
C ARG A 67 2.34 -8.38 11.14
N MET A 68 1.23 -8.17 10.44
CA MET A 68 0.99 -8.81 9.14
C MET A 68 2.03 -8.34 8.11
N ALA A 69 2.33 -7.05 8.07
CA ALA A 69 3.34 -6.50 7.17
C ALA A 69 4.75 -7.03 7.50
N ASP A 70 5.11 -7.07 8.78
CA ASP A 70 6.39 -7.61 9.24
C ASP A 70 6.56 -9.09 8.88
N HIS A 71 5.52 -9.89 9.08
CA HIS A 71 5.54 -11.32 8.73
C HIS A 71 5.73 -11.53 7.23
N ILE A 72 5.00 -10.77 6.40
CA ILE A 72 5.15 -10.85 4.94
C ILE A 72 6.55 -10.38 4.53
N HIS A 73 7.05 -9.31 5.14
CA HIS A 73 8.39 -8.79 4.86
C HIS A 73 9.46 -9.83 5.16
N MET A 74 9.43 -10.46 6.34
CA MET A 74 10.34 -11.55 6.70
C MET A 74 10.29 -12.70 5.71
N GLN A 75 9.09 -13.09 5.27
CA GLN A 75 8.92 -14.15 4.28
C GLN A 75 9.56 -13.78 2.93
N VAL A 76 9.32 -12.56 2.44
CA VAL A 76 9.87 -12.08 1.17
C VAL A 76 11.39 -11.98 1.22
N VAL A 77 11.94 -11.38 2.28
CA VAL A 77 13.40 -11.27 2.47
C VAL A 77 14.05 -12.65 2.55
N SER A 78 13.42 -13.60 3.26
CA SER A 78 13.92 -14.97 3.34
C SER A 78 13.90 -15.69 1.99
N GLU A 79 12.93 -15.39 1.12
CA GLU A 79 12.83 -16.00 -0.20
C GLU A 79 13.76 -15.34 -1.23
N MET A 80 13.98 -14.02 -1.14
CA MET A 80 14.93 -13.29 -1.99
C MET A 80 16.40 -13.60 -1.62
N GLY A 81 16.68 -13.96 -0.37
CA GLY A 81 18.05 -14.24 0.09
C GLY A 81 18.99 -13.06 -0.16
N GLY A 82 20.18 -13.32 -0.71
CA GLY A 82 21.21 -12.29 -0.99
C GLY A 82 20.87 -11.35 -2.16
N GLU A 83 19.82 -11.63 -2.94
CA GLU A 83 19.36 -10.71 -3.99
C GLU A 83 18.68 -9.46 -3.40
N TYR A 84 18.24 -9.55 -2.15
CA TYR A 84 17.65 -8.45 -1.41
C TYR A 84 18.61 -7.26 -1.27
N ASP A 85 19.90 -7.52 -1.06
CA ASP A 85 20.93 -6.47 -0.96
C ASP A 85 21.14 -5.74 -2.29
N ASN A 86 20.81 -6.35 -3.42
CA ASN A 86 20.80 -5.71 -4.74
C ASN A 86 19.53 -4.88 -4.99
N TRP A 87 18.45 -5.15 -4.24
CA TRP A 87 17.22 -4.35 -4.25
C TRP A 87 17.33 -3.11 -3.37
N ALA A 88 17.96 -3.26 -2.20
CA ALA A 88 18.18 -2.21 -1.22
C ALA A 88 18.74 -0.87 -1.78
N PRO A 89 19.65 -0.82 -2.78
CA PRO A 89 20.16 0.43 -3.33
C PRO A 89 19.14 1.27 -4.11
N MET A 90 17.92 0.80 -4.37
CA MET A 90 16.89 1.65 -5.00
C MET A 90 16.50 2.86 -4.12
N SER A 91 16.82 2.83 -2.82
CA SER A 91 16.72 4.00 -1.93
C SER A 91 17.78 5.08 -2.19
N GLN A 92 18.89 4.76 -2.87
CA GLN A 92 19.92 5.75 -3.24
C GLN A 92 19.58 6.52 -4.53
N GLN A 93 18.65 6.02 -5.35
CA GLN A 93 18.31 6.63 -6.64
C GLN A 93 17.41 7.88 -6.50
N TYR A 94 16.79 8.07 -5.33
CA TYR A 94 15.97 9.25 -5.02
C TYR A 94 16.36 9.87 -3.65
N PRO A 95 17.50 10.56 -3.56
CA PRO A 95 17.97 11.18 -2.31
C PRO A 95 17.04 12.30 -1.79
N GLU A 96 16.16 12.84 -2.64
CA GLU A 96 15.24 13.93 -2.27
C GLU A 96 14.10 13.48 -1.32
N TYR A 97 13.83 12.17 -1.21
CA TYR A 97 12.76 11.63 -0.36
C TYR A 97 13.22 10.92 0.93
N GLY A 98 14.48 11.07 1.34
CA GLY A 98 14.86 10.91 2.75
C GLY A 98 16.10 10.08 3.05
N GLU A 99 17.07 10.74 3.69
CA GLU A 99 18.13 10.15 4.52
C GLU A 99 17.52 9.43 5.74
N GLY A 100 16.92 8.25 5.54
CA GLY A 100 16.37 7.47 6.65
C GLY A 100 15.69 6.15 6.28
N PHE A 101 15.30 5.97 5.01
CA PHE A 101 14.65 4.74 4.55
C PHE A 101 15.67 3.74 4.02
N GLY A 102 16.40 3.08 4.92
CA GLY A 102 17.22 1.90 4.57
C GLY A 102 16.32 0.87 3.87
N GLY A 103 16.80 0.19 2.82
CA GLY A 103 15.99 -0.61 1.88
C GLY A 103 14.95 -1.58 2.47
N SER A 104 15.09 -1.98 3.74
CA SER A 104 14.09 -2.65 4.59
C SER A 104 12.75 -1.93 4.70
N SER A 105 12.79 -0.61 4.83
CA SER A 105 11.60 0.21 5.04
C SER A 105 10.76 0.36 3.76
N PHE A 106 11.39 0.54 2.59
CA PHE A 106 10.65 0.68 1.33
C PHE A 106 9.84 -0.57 0.97
N LEU A 107 10.45 -1.75 1.09
CA LEU A 107 9.75 -3.01 0.84
C LEU A 107 8.58 -3.17 1.82
N ARG A 108 8.82 -2.91 3.11
CA ARG A 108 7.79 -2.96 4.15
C ARG A 108 6.65 -1.97 3.89
N ASP A 109 6.94 -0.79 3.38
CA ASP A 109 5.93 0.23 3.05
C ASP A 109 5.10 -0.21 1.84
N ILE A 110 5.72 -0.74 0.79
CA ILE A 110 4.99 -1.35 -0.34
C ILE A 110 4.09 -2.48 0.15
N ILE A 111 4.60 -3.38 0.99
CA ILE A 111 3.82 -4.47 1.58
C ILE A 111 2.60 -3.91 2.31
N SER A 112 2.81 -2.87 3.14
CA SER A 112 1.76 -2.24 3.91
C SER A 112 0.68 -1.61 3.01
N ILE A 113 1.09 -0.93 1.93
CA ILE A 113 0.16 -0.33 0.96
C ILE A 113 -0.67 -1.42 0.26
N ILE A 114 -0.03 -2.48 -0.25
CA ILE A 114 -0.73 -3.59 -0.92
C ILE A 114 -1.67 -4.31 0.05
N LEU A 115 -1.23 -4.50 1.31
CA LEU A 115 -2.01 -5.11 2.37
C LEU A 115 -3.29 -4.31 2.68
N ILE A 116 -3.16 -2.99 2.88
CA ILE A 116 -4.31 -2.12 3.13
C ILE A 116 -5.26 -2.15 1.93
N ARG A 117 -4.73 -2.09 0.70
CA ARG A 117 -5.55 -2.14 -0.52
C ARG A 117 -6.36 -3.43 -0.61
N GLU A 118 -5.76 -4.58 -0.32
CA GLU A 118 -6.42 -5.89 -0.34
C GLU A 118 -7.50 -6.00 0.75
N LEU A 119 -7.24 -5.51 1.97
CA LEU A 119 -8.23 -5.49 3.05
C LEU A 119 -9.43 -4.61 2.70
N LEU A 120 -9.20 -3.43 2.14
CA LEU A 120 -10.26 -2.53 1.68
C LEU A 120 -11.07 -3.15 0.54
N PHE A 121 -10.40 -3.76 -0.44
CA PHE A 121 -11.07 -4.41 -1.57
C PHE A 121 -12.01 -5.53 -1.10
N ARG A 122 -11.55 -6.41 -0.19
CA ARG A 122 -12.35 -7.51 0.36
C ARG A 122 -13.59 -7.05 1.11
N ARG A 123 -13.50 -5.91 1.77
CA ARG A 123 -14.60 -5.36 2.59
C ARG A 123 -15.54 -4.51 1.76
N GLY A 124 -15.03 -3.76 0.78
CA GLY A 124 -15.83 -3.01 -0.18
C GLY A 124 -16.69 -3.92 -1.07
N HIS A 125 -16.26 -5.15 -1.32
CA HIS A 125 -17.03 -6.13 -2.10
C HIS A 125 -18.11 -6.87 -1.29
N ARG A 126 -18.26 -6.57 0.01
CA ARG A 126 -19.30 -7.14 0.90
C ARG A 126 -20.48 -6.20 1.14
N PHE A 127 -20.51 -5.02 0.53
CA PHE A 127 -21.60 -4.04 0.62
C PHE A 127 -22.22 -3.79 -0.75
#